data_AF-A0A7S2Y439-F1
#
_entry.id   AF-A0A7S2Y439-F1
#
_cell.length_a   1.000
_cell.length_b   1.000
_cell.length_c   1.000
_cell.angle_alpha   90.00
_cell.angle_beta   90.00
_cell.angle_gamma   90.00
#
_symmetry.space_group_name_H-M   'P 1'
#
loop_
_entity.id
_entity.type
_entity.pdbx_description
1 polymer ?
#
loop_
_entity_poly.entity_id
_entity_poly.type
_entity_poly.pdbx_seq_one_letter_code
_entity_poly.pdbx_strand_id
1 'polypeptide(L)'
;GGGSLGSTAVQSMAVASHTQKFLGVDALLHVTAQGVGAQDLKRHLHQAKLSGIQNLLVLRGDPPRGKRSWLPGDVSGGDFPRAIDLVKFIRQEYGDYFGLAVAGHPEGHPSSASIQQEIQHLKDKVEAGADFVVTQFVYDADKLLQYVRLCRDEGISCPIIPGIMPIQSYNSFLRMTEYCSVSIPDHILDRLSPVRNDDQAVKEIGVEVAVDMCRRILKESNGEVEGVHFYTLNLERSVTNVLLKMGALDWTGSEQGDAENLVAEQRRNRSPSLSEIESRSGRVLPWRPSAMQGRSQTEEVRPINWANRPKSYVQRTEDWDEFPNG
;
A
#
# COMPACT_ATOMS: atom_id res chain seq x y z
N GLY A 1 9.69 7.42 8.52
CA GLY A 1 11.07 7.69 8.09
C GLY A 1 11.07 8.55 6.86
N GLY A 2 10.54 9.77 6.98
CA GLY A 2 10.40 10.74 5.89
C GLY A 2 11.75 11.25 5.40
N GLY A 3 12.07 10.95 4.14
CA GLY A 3 13.19 11.56 3.44
C GLY A 3 12.81 12.95 2.93
N SER A 4 13.71 13.91 3.07
CA SER A 4 13.64 15.17 2.34
C SER A 4 13.67 14.88 0.83
N LEU A 5 12.96 15.68 0.02
CA LEU A 5 12.67 15.39 -1.38
C LEU A 5 13.88 15.31 -2.35
N GLY A 6 15.12 15.43 -1.87
CA GLY A 6 16.30 15.40 -2.75
C GLY A 6 16.68 14.00 -3.22
N SER A 7 17.06 13.11 -2.30
CA SER A 7 17.58 11.77 -2.67
C SER A 7 16.51 10.69 -2.59
N THR A 8 15.64 10.73 -1.57
CA THR A 8 14.63 9.70 -1.35
C THR A 8 13.48 9.81 -2.35
N ALA A 9 13.06 11.02 -2.76
CA ALA A 9 11.98 11.17 -3.75
C ALA A 9 12.38 10.61 -5.12
N VAL A 10 13.62 10.84 -5.55
CA VAL A 10 14.16 10.29 -6.80
C VAL A 10 14.19 8.76 -6.75
N GLN A 11 14.64 8.18 -5.63
CA GLN A 11 14.64 6.73 -5.44
C GLN A 11 13.23 6.14 -5.43
N SER A 12 12.28 6.76 -4.70
CA SER A 12 10.89 6.32 -4.66
C SER A 12 10.24 6.34 -6.04
N MET A 13 10.46 7.40 -6.81
CA MET A 13 9.96 7.52 -8.19
C MET A 13 10.57 6.47 -9.12
N ALA A 14 11.89 6.20 -9.00
CA ALA A 14 12.54 5.16 -9.78
C ALA A 14 11.96 3.76 -9.48
N VAL A 15 11.68 3.46 -8.20
CA VAL A 15 11.05 2.19 -7.80
C VAL A 15 9.61 2.10 -8.31
N ALA A 16 8.81 3.15 -8.16
CA ALA A 16 7.43 3.20 -8.62
C ALA A 16 7.34 3.01 -10.15
N SER A 17 8.15 3.76 -10.90
CA SER A 17 8.24 3.66 -12.37
C SER A 17 8.68 2.25 -12.80
N HIS A 18 9.71 1.68 -12.15
CA HIS A 18 10.16 0.31 -12.44
C HIS A 18 9.05 -0.72 -12.22
N THR A 19 8.27 -0.53 -11.15
CA THR A 19 7.19 -1.43 -10.76
C THR A 19 6.07 -1.44 -11.81
N GLN A 20 5.56 -0.28 -12.20
CA GLN A 20 4.53 -0.22 -13.24
C GLN A 20 5.04 -0.73 -14.59
N LYS A 21 6.23 -0.27 -15.00
CA LYS A 21 6.77 -0.53 -16.33
C LYS A 21 7.18 -1.98 -16.56
N PHE A 22 7.79 -2.62 -15.57
CA PHE A 22 8.39 -3.95 -15.74
C PHE A 22 7.73 -5.03 -14.90
N LEU A 23 7.04 -4.68 -13.82
CA LEU A 23 6.35 -5.64 -12.97
C LEU A 23 4.84 -5.68 -13.22
N GLY A 24 4.29 -4.73 -13.97
CA GLY A 24 2.88 -4.73 -14.34
C GLY A 24 1.95 -4.52 -13.15
N VAL A 25 2.43 -3.81 -12.12
CA VAL A 25 1.69 -3.53 -10.89
C VAL A 25 1.54 -2.02 -10.75
N ASP A 26 0.33 -1.56 -10.47
CA ASP A 26 0.07 -0.15 -10.20
C ASP A 26 0.82 0.33 -8.96
N ALA A 27 1.40 1.52 -9.06
CA ALA A 27 2.14 2.12 -7.96
C ALA A 27 1.35 3.28 -7.37
N LEU A 28 1.20 3.26 -6.04
CA LEU A 28 0.75 4.41 -5.24
C LEU A 28 1.98 5.16 -4.73
N LEU A 29 2.37 6.24 -5.39
CA LEU A 29 3.57 7.01 -5.03
C LEU A 29 3.28 7.91 -3.83
N HIS A 30 4.03 7.76 -2.75
CA HIS A 30 3.89 8.62 -1.58
C HIS A 30 4.54 9.99 -1.82
N VAL A 31 3.82 11.07 -1.53
CA VAL A 31 4.27 12.46 -1.67
C VAL A 31 4.00 13.22 -0.38
N THR A 32 5.02 13.88 0.18
CA THR A 32 4.94 14.61 1.45
C THR A 32 5.00 16.13 1.24
N ALA A 33 4.25 16.87 2.05
CA ALA A 33 4.26 18.34 2.07
C ALA A 33 5.46 18.96 2.81
N GLN A 34 6.20 18.15 3.59
CA GLN A 34 7.27 18.62 4.47
C GLN A 34 8.42 19.31 3.73
N GLY A 35 8.54 20.62 3.92
CA GLY A 35 9.69 21.42 3.48
C GLY A 35 9.82 21.53 1.95
N VAL A 36 8.73 21.34 1.20
CA VAL A 36 8.74 21.42 -0.27
C VAL A 36 8.33 22.81 -0.74
N GLY A 37 9.06 23.34 -1.72
CA GLY A 37 8.59 24.49 -2.51
C GLY A 37 7.68 24.04 -3.65
N ALA A 38 6.72 24.89 -4.05
CA ALA A 38 5.74 24.60 -5.09
C ALA A 38 6.39 24.23 -6.44
N GLN A 39 7.49 24.89 -6.81
CA GLN A 39 8.21 24.59 -8.05
C GLN A 39 8.88 23.21 -8.02
N ASP A 40 9.49 22.83 -6.90
CA ASP A 40 10.13 21.51 -6.75
C ASP A 40 9.09 20.40 -6.80
N LEU A 41 7.98 20.59 -6.09
CA LEU A 41 6.86 19.67 -6.15
C LEU A 41 6.30 19.55 -7.57
N LYS A 42 6.08 20.67 -8.27
CA LYS A 42 5.58 20.66 -9.64
C LYS A 42 6.51 19.88 -10.57
N ARG A 43 7.82 20.04 -10.44
CA ARG A 43 8.81 19.24 -11.18
C ARG A 43 8.67 17.75 -10.88
N HIS A 44 8.57 17.36 -9.61
CA HIS A 44 8.43 15.95 -9.23
C HIS A 44 7.12 15.33 -9.73
N LEU A 45 6.00 16.03 -9.60
CA LEU A 45 4.70 15.56 -10.10
C LEU A 45 4.69 15.45 -11.63
N HIS A 46 5.34 16.38 -12.32
CA HIS A 46 5.47 16.30 -13.77
C HIS A 46 6.28 15.08 -14.21
N GLN A 47 7.38 14.78 -13.51
CA GLN A 47 8.17 13.55 -13.77
C GLN A 47 7.39 12.27 -13.44
N ALA A 48 6.59 12.27 -12.37
CA ALA A 48 5.70 11.16 -12.05
C ALA A 48 4.67 10.92 -13.17
N LYS A 49 4.06 11.98 -13.68
CA LYS A 49 3.14 11.94 -14.82
C LYS A 49 3.81 11.39 -16.08
N LEU A 50 5.00 11.89 -16.44
CA LEU A 50 5.76 11.37 -17.58
C LEU A 50 6.15 9.89 -17.42
N SER A 51 6.29 9.42 -16.18
CA SER A 51 6.57 8.02 -15.87
C SER A 51 5.33 7.11 -15.90
N GLY A 52 4.14 7.66 -16.22
CA GLY A 52 2.87 6.93 -16.22
C GLY A 52 2.30 6.65 -14.82
N ILE A 53 2.82 7.31 -13.78
CA ILE A 53 2.26 7.19 -12.43
C ILE A 53 0.94 7.96 -12.41
N GLN A 54 -0.10 7.32 -11.87
CA GLN A 54 -1.44 7.89 -11.77
C GLN A 54 -1.97 7.95 -10.34
N ASN A 55 -1.36 7.25 -9.38
CA ASN A 55 -1.88 7.20 -8.02
C ASN A 55 -0.87 7.81 -7.04
N LEU A 56 -1.33 8.74 -6.22
CA LEU A 56 -0.51 9.42 -5.20
C LEU A 56 -1.10 9.23 -3.81
N LEU A 57 -0.26 8.93 -2.82
CA LEU A 57 -0.63 9.06 -1.41
C LEU A 57 -0.09 10.39 -0.88
N VAL A 58 -1.01 11.32 -0.63
CA VAL A 58 -0.71 12.69 -0.23
C VAL A 58 -0.63 12.78 1.29
N LEU A 59 0.55 13.14 1.79
CA LEU A 59 0.90 13.14 3.21
C LEU A 59 1.41 14.50 3.65
N ARG A 60 1.26 14.83 4.93
CA ARG A 60 1.99 15.97 5.52
C ARG A 60 3.48 15.65 5.61
N GLY A 61 3.82 14.46 6.11
CA GLY A 61 5.17 14.05 6.45
C GLY A 61 5.40 13.98 7.97
N ASP A 62 6.59 13.49 8.35
CA ASP A 62 7.01 13.38 9.74
C ASP A 62 7.38 14.78 10.30
N PRO A 63 7.41 14.99 11.62
CA PRO A 63 7.91 16.25 12.19
C PRO A 63 9.35 16.56 11.73
N PRO A 64 9.77 17.83 11.66
CA PRO A 64 11.15 18.20 11.34
C PRO A 64 12.14 17.56 12.32
N ARG A 65 13.39 17.37 11.87
CA ARG A 65 14.46 16.82 12.71
C ARG A 65 14.56 17.57 14.04
N GLY A 66 14.61 16.81 15.15
CA GLY A 66 14.67 17.35 16.51
C GLY A 66 13.31 17.47 17.20
N LYS A 67 12.19 17.35 16.46
CA LYS A 67 10.84 17.26 17.03
C LYS A 67 10.36 15.81 17.04
N ARG A 68 9.86 15.34 18.19
CA ARG A 68 9.40 13.96 18.36
C ARG A 68 8.00 13.72 17.79
N SER A 69 7.11 14.69 17.90
CA SER A 69 5.72 14.57 17.51
C SER A 69 5.17 15.89 16.97
N TRP A 70 4.14 15.79 16.15
CA TRP A 70 3.33 16.93 15.77
C TRP A 70 2.42 17.32 16.93
N LEU A 71 2.39 18.61 17.26
CA LEU A 71 1.51 19.22 18.24
C LEU A 71 0.40 20.02 17.55
N PRO A 72 -0.73 20.27 18.23
CA PRO A 72 -1.78 21.15 17.70
C PRO A 72 -1.22 22.51 17.27
N GLY A 73 -1.54 22.93 16.04
CA GLY A 73 -1.08 24.18 15.44
C GLY A 73 0.23 24.10 14.65
N ASP A 74 0.94 22.97 14.70
CA ASP A 74 2.17 22.80 13.92
C ASP A 74 1.92 22.70 12.40
N VAL A 75 2.90 23.19 11.62
CA VAL A 75 2.91 23.17 10.16
C VAL A 75 4.18 22.54 9.59
N SER A 76 4.12 21.99 8.37
CA SER A 76 5.26 21.33 7.70
C SER A 76 6.44 22.23 7.36
N GLY A 77 6.24 23.54 7.34
CA GLY A 77 7.15 24.48 6.69
C GLY A 77 7.16 24.33 5.16
N GLY A 78 7.73 25.30 4.45
CA GLY A 78 7.62 25.38 2.99
C GLY A 78 6.26 25.92 2.53
N ASP A 79 5.90 25.66 1.28
CA ASP A 79 4.70 26.24 0.65
C ASP A 79 3.40 25.48 0.98
N PHE A 80 3.52 24.30 1.60
CA PHE A 80 2.39 23.41 1.92
C PHE A 80 2.36 23.09 3.42
N PRO A 81 1.74 23.96 4.26
CA PRO A 81 1.67 23.78 5.71
C PRO A 81 0.97 22.49 6.17
N ARG A 82 0.05 21.97 5.37
CA ARG A 82 -0.75 20.76 5.65
C ARG A 82 -0.95 19.93 4.38
N ALA A 83 -1.34 18.66 4.56
CA ALA A 83 -1.61 17.74 3.45
C ALA A 83 -2.75 18.24 2.54
N ILE A 84 -3.75 18.94 3.10
CA ILE A 84 -4.85 19.53 2.31
C ILE A 84 -4.35 20.56 1.29
N ASP A 85 -3.32 21.34 1.62
CA ASP A 85 -2.75 22.34 0.71
C ASP A 85 -2.12 21.65 -0.51
N LEU A 86 -1.50 20.50 -0.27
CA LEU A 86 -0.93 19.65 -1.31
C LEU A 86 -2.01 19.01 -2.20
N VAL A 87 -3.12 18.53 -1.62
CA VAL A 87 -4.28 18.01 -2.38
C VAL A 87 -4.82 19.11 -3.33
N LYS A 88 -5.08 20.30 -2.79
CA LYS A 88 -5.59 21.45 -3.57
C LYS A 88 -4.64 21.83 -4.70
N PHE A 89 -3.34 21.89 -4.42
CA PHE A 89 -2.32 22.21 -5.42
C PHE A 89 -2.27 21.17 -6.54
N ILE A 90 -2.31 19.87 -6.22
CA ILE A 90 -2.30 18.82 -7.24
C ILE A 90 -3.54 18.90 -8.11
N ARG A 91 -4.73 19.09 -7.51
CA ARG A 91 -5.98 19.26 -8.27
C ARG A 91 -5.96 20.50 -9.17
N GLN A 92 -5.44 21.62 -8.67
CA GLN A 92 -5.31 22.84 -9.46
C GLN A 92 -4.39 22.67 -10.68
N GLU A 93 -3.26 21.97 -10.52
CA GLU A 93 -2.23 21.87 -11.56
C GLU A 93 -2.46 20.70 -12.52
N TYR A 94 -3.10 19.61 -12.07
CA TYR A 94 -3.20 18.35 -12.81
C TYR A 94 -4.64 17.85 -13.00
N GLY A 95 -5.64 18.52 -12.43
CA GLY A 95 -7.04 18.09 -12.48
C GLY A 95 -7.21 16.67 -11.96
N ASP A 96 -7.89 15.84 -12.75
CA ASP A 96 -8.22 14.45 -12.41
C ASP A 96 -7.21 13.43 -12.95
N TYR A 97 -6.05 13.89 -13.43
CA TYR A 97 -5.02 12.97 -13.93
C TYR A 97 -4.52 12.01 -12.84
N PHE A 98 -4.38 12.49 -11.61
CA PHE A 98 -3.94 11.67 -10.48
C PHE A 98 -5.12 11.23 -9.62
N GLY A 99 -5.19 9.94 -9.31
CA GLY A 99 -5.92 9.42 -8.16
C GLY A 99 -5.21 9.79 -6.86
N LEU A 100 -5.91 10.41 -5.91
CA LEU A 100 -5.35 10.94 -4.67
C LEU A 100 -5.87 10.19 -3.45
N ALA A 101 -4.97 9.43 -2.82
CA ALA A 101 -5.19 8.90 -1.48
C ALA A 101 -4.75 9.90 -0.42
N VAL A 102 -5.43 9.92 0.73
CA VAL A 102 -4.98 10.63 1.93
C VAL A 102 -4.93 9.70 3.13
N ALA A 103 -4.06 10.01 4.11
CA ALA A 103 -3.99 9.24 5.35
C ALA A 103 -5.20 9.50 6.26
N GLY A 104 -5.71 8.45 6.90
CA GLY A 104 -6.68 8.49 7.99
C GLY A 104 -6.13 7.86 9.28
N HIS A 105 -6.59 8.30 10.45
CA HIS A 105 -6.08 7.82 11.75
C HIS A 105 -7.26 7.35 12.62
N PRO A 106 -7.57 6.03 12.62
CA PRO A 106 -8.73 5.50 13.34
C PRO A 106 -8.73 5.75 14.84
N GLU A 107 -7.53 5.84 15.45
CA GLU A 107 -7.34 6.13 16.87
C GLU A 107 -7.03 7.62 17.15
N GLY A 108 -7.13 8.47 16.12
CA GLY A 108 -6.76 9.88 16.17
C GLY A 108 -5.28 10.12 15.87
N HIS A 109 -4.96 11.37 15.52
CA HIS A 109 -3.59 11.82 15.27
C HIS A 109 -3.11 12.71 16.44
N PRO A 110 -1.86 12.61 16.91
CA PRO A 110 -1.36 13.39 18.05
C PRO A 110 -1.47 14.92 17.93
N SER A 111 -1.61 15.44 16.71
CA SER A 111 -1.81 16.88 16.47
C SER A 111 -3.28 17.32 16.43
N SER A 112 -4.22 16.41 16.67
CA SER A 112 -5.66 16.66 16.71
C SER A 112 -6.13 16.53 18.15
N ALA A 113 -6.97 17.46 18.62
CA ALA A 113 -7.43 17.50 20.00
C ALA A 113 -8.46 16.42 20.32
N SER A 114 -9.15 15.89 19.30
CA SER A 114 -10.14 14.83 19.42
C SER A 114 -10.27 14.05 18.10
N ILE A 115 -10.90 12.86 18.17
CA ILE A 115 -11.23 12.09 16.97
C ILE A 115 -12.21 12.83 16.06
N GLN A 116 -13.16 13.59 16.62
CA GLN A 116 -14.09 14.41 15.83
C GLN A 116 -13.34 15.47 15.02
N GLN A 117 -12.34 16.12 15.61
CA GLN A 117 -11.51 17.08 14.87
C GLN A 117 -10.69 16.40 13.77
N GLU A 118 -10.16 15.20 14.02
CA GLU A 118 -9.45 14.42 13.00
C GLU A 118 -10.36 14.05 11.82
N ILE A 119 -11.62 13.69 12.09
CA ILE A 119 -12.61 13.39 11.05
C ILE A 119 -12.96 14.63 10.26
N GLN A 120 -13.13 15.79 10.90
CA GLN A 120 -13.35 17.05 10.18
C GLN A 120 -12.16 17.38 9.27
N HIS A 121 -10.92 17.24 9.75
CA HIS A 121 -9.74 17.44 8.90
C HIS A 121 -9.67 16.42 7.75
N LEU A 122 -10.14 15.19 7.96
CA LEU A 122 -10.25 14.21 6.88
C LEU A 122 -11.29 14.65 5.85
N LYS A 123 -12.48 15.06 6.30
CA LYS A 123 -13.54 15.58 5.44
C LYS A 123 -13.04 16.75 4.59
N ASP A 124 -12.36 17.71 5.19
CA ASP A 124 -11.80 18.86 4.46
C ASP A 124 -10.80 18.41 3.36
N LYS A 125 -10.00 17.35 3.60
CA LYS A 125 -9.09 16.78 2.58
C LYS A 125 -9.86 16.08 1.46
N VAL A 126 -10.94 15.36 1.79
CA VAL A 126 -11.80 14.69 0.81
C VAL A 126 -12.53 15.71 -0.06
N GLU A 127 -13.14 16.73 0.55
CA GLU A 127 -13.79 17.84 -0.15
C GLU A 127 -12.82 18.66 -1.00
N ALA A 128 -11.55 18.73 -0.61
CA ALA A 128 -10.49 19.33 -1.43
C ALA A 128 -10.12 18.50 -2.67
N GLY A 129 -10.62 17.26 -2.77
CA GLY A 129 -10.47 16.39 -3.94
C GLY A 129 -9.68 15.11 -3.70
N ALA A 130 -9.60 14.59 -2.48
CA ALA A 130 -9.05 13.23 -2.27
C ALA A 130 -10.08 12.15 -2.66
N ASP A 131 -9.63 11.12 -3.35
CA ASP A 131 -10.48 10.06 -3.94
C ASP A 131 -10.70 8.88 -3.00
N PHE A 132 -9.76 8.61 -2.09
CA PHE A 132 -9.90 7.55 -1.09
C PHE A 132 -8.97 7.77 0.11
N VAL A 133 -9.19 6.98 1.16
CA VAL A 133 -8.44 7.04 2.41
C VAL A 133 -7.66 5.76 2.63
N VAL A 134 -6.39 5.86 3.01
CA VAL A 134 -5.61 4.74 3.55
C VAL A 134 -5.39 4.99 5.04
N THR A 135 -5.84 4.08 5.89
CA THR A 135 -5.72 4.31 7.34
C THR A 135 -4.34 3.91 7.85
N GLN A 136 -3.90 4.54 8.93
CA GLN A 136 -2.89 3.99 9.82
C GLN A 136 -3.29 2.55 10.23
N PHE A 137 -2.30 1.70 10.49
CA PHE A 137 -2.59 0.35 10.98
C PHE A 137 -3.29 0.38 12.35
N VAL A 138 -4.14 -0.61 12.59
CA VAL A 138 -4.85 -0.83 13.85
C VAL A 138 -4.72 -2.28 14.31
N TYR A 139 -4.82 -2.51 15.61
CA TYR A 139 -4.90 -3.86 16.21
C TYR A 139 -6.24 -4.12 16.90
N ASP A 140 -7.16 -3.17 16.81
CA ASP A 140 -8.51 -3.24 17.35
C ASP A 140 -9.52 -2.99 16.23
N ALA A 141 -10.25 -4.04 15.85
CA ALA A 141 -11.24 -3.97 14.78
C ALA A 141 -12.43 -3.09 15.16
N ASP A 142 -12.81 -3.03 16.45
CA ASP A 142 -13.94 -2.23 16.91
C ASP A 142 -13.66 -0.74 16.72
N LYS A 143 -12.44 -0.30 17.03
CA LYS A 143 -12.00 1.09 16.79
C LYS A 143 -12.05 1.46 15.31
N LEU A 144 -11.60 0.57 14.43
CA LEU A 144 -11.66 0.82 12.99
C LEU A 144 -13.11 0.89 12.49
N LEU A 145 -13.97 -0.05 12.89
CA LEU A 145 -15.38 -0.07 12.49
C LEU A 145 -16.12 1.17 13.02
N GLN A 146 -15.83 1.59 14.24
CA GLN A 146 -16.33 2.85 14.79
C GLN A 146 -15.85 4.06 13.98
N TYR A 147 -14.57 4.09 13.61
CA TYR A 147 -14.01 5.16 12.78
C TYR A 147 -14.70 5.26 11.42
N VAL A 148 -14.93 4.12 10.75
CA VAL A 148 -15.66 4.08 9.47
C VAL A 148 -17.06 4.66 9.65
N ARG A 149 -17.80 4.25 10.69
CA ARG A 149 -19.14 4.80 10.98
C ARG A 149 -19.11 6.31 11.18
N LEU A 150 -18.20 6.82 12.01
CA LEU A 150 -18.08 8.26 12.23
C LEU A 150 -17.74 9.02 10.94
N CYS A 151 -16.92 8.44 10.06
CA CYS A 151 -16.63 9.05 8.75
C CYS A 151 -17.90 9.11 7.88
N ARG A 152 -18.72 8.05 7.87
CA ARG A 152 -19.99 8.03 7.13
C ARG A 152 -21.01 9.02 7.69
N ASP A 153 -21.11 9.12 9.01
CA ASP A 153 -22.00 10.07 9.69
C ASP A 153 -21.66 11.53 9.33
N GLU A 154 -20.37 11.82 9.07
CA GLU A 154 -19.89 13.13 8.61
C GLU A 154 -19.99 13.33 7.08
N GLY A 155 -20.51 12.35 6.34
CA GLY A 155 -20.73 12.42 4.90
C GLY A 155 -19.51 12.07 4.04
N ILE A 156 -18.46 11.49 4.62
CA ILE A 156 -17.30 11.01 3.85
C ILE A 156 -17.71 9.70 3.17
N SER A 157 -17.96 9.73 1.86
CA SER A 157 -18.45 8.58 1.08
C SER A 157 -17.36 7.86 0.29
N CYS A 158 -16.15 8.43 0.20
CA CYS A 158 -15.06 7.79 -0.53
C CYS A 158 -14.60 6.47 0.13
N PRO A 159 -13.95 5.56 -0.62
CA PRO A 159 -13.45 4.31 -0.07
C PRO A 159 -12.46 4.54 1.07
N ILE A 160 -12.55 3.73 2.12
CA ILE A 160 -11.62 3.71 3.25
C ILE A 160 -10.93 2.34 3.24
N ILE A 161 -9.62 2.33 3.05
CA ILE A 161 -8.80 1.12 2.96
C ILE A 161 -8.01 0.98 4.28
N PRO A 162 -8.35 0.01 5.13
CA PRO A 162 -7.69 -0.17 6.41
C PRO A 162 -6.26 -0.65 6.28
N GLY A 163 -5.37 -0.01 7.00
CA GLY A 163 -3.99 -0.46 7.19
C GLY A 163 -3.90 -1.68 8.12
N ILE A 164 -3.14 -2.70 7.72
CA ILE A 164 -2.85 -3.89 8.53
C ILE A 164 -1.35 -4.16 8.53
N MET A 165 -0.75 -4.27 9.71
CA MET A 165 0.68 -4.57 9.84
C MET A 165 0.86 -5.90 10.58
N PRO A 166 1.28 -6.98 9.90
CA PRO A 166 1.57 -8.24 10.58
C PRO A 166 2.71 -8.08 11.60
N ILE A 167 2.55 -8.69 12.77
CA ILE A 167 3.52 -8.63 13.86
C ILE A 167 4.72 -9.54 13.53
N GLN A 168 5.93 -8.98 13.56
CA GLN A 168 7.16 -9.66 13.14
C GLN A 168 8.11 -10.00 14.28
N SER A 169 8.14 -9.18 15.33
CA SER A 169 8.89 -9.42 16.55
C SER A 169 8.29 -8.59 17.68
N TYR A 170 8.39 -9.11 18.92
CA TYR A 170 7.72 -8.51 20.07
C TYR A 170 8.19 -7.07 20.33
N ASN A 171 9.50 -6.86 20.38
CA ASN A 171 10.07 -5.56 20.70
C ASN A 171 9.87 -4.53 19.58
N SER A 172 9.95 -4.94 18.30
CA SER A 172 9.70 -4.01 17.19
C SER A 172 8.23 -3.62 17.11
N PHE A 173 7.33 -4.55 17.42
CA PHE A 173 5.90 -4.30 17.51
C PHE A 173 5.59 -3.25 18.57
N LEU A 174 6.03 -3.43 19.82
CA LEU A 174 5.80 -2.46 20.90
C LEU A 174 6.34 -1.06 20.56
N ARG A 175 7.55 -0.98 20.00
CA ARG A 175 8.13 0.31 19.60
C ARG A 175 7.35 0.99 18.48
N MET A 176 6.86 0.22 17.50
CA MET A 176 6.14 0.78 16.36
C MET A 176 4.75 1.28 16.79
N THR A 177 4.04 0.53 17.63
CA THR A 177 2.75 0.95 18.17
C THR A 177 2.88 2.18 19.06
N GLU A 178 3.91 2.25 19.91
CA GLU A 178 4.21 3.46 20.70
C GLU A 178 4.51 4.67 19.80
N TYR A 179 5.38 4.49 18.80
CA TYR A 179 5.75 5.55 17.86
C TYR A 179 4.53 6.10 17.10
N CYS A 180 3.62 5.22 16.67
CA CYS A 180 2.41 5.61 15.96
C CYS A 180 1.23 5.96 16.87
N SER A 181 1.39 5.87 18.20
CA SER A 181 0.31 6.06 19.18
C SER A 181 -0.90 5.13 18.93
N VAL A 182 -0.63 3.90 18.49
CA VAL A 182 -1.64 2.86 18.23
C VAL A 182 -1.76 1.99 19.48
N SER A 183 -3.01 1.71 19.88
CA SER A 183 -3.27 0.86 21.05
C SER A 183 -3.08 -0.61 20.71
N ILE A 184 -2.74 -1.40 21.74
CA ILE A 184 -2.68 -2.85 21.63
C ILE A 184 -3.73 -3.43 22.58
N PRO A 185 -4.74 -4.15 22.07
CA PRO A 185 -5.66 -4.90 22.93
C PRO A 185 -4.95 -5.94 23.81
N ASP A 186 -5.39 -6.07 25.06
CA ASP A 186 -4.77 -6.98 26.06
C ASP A 186 -4.69 -8.42 25.55
N HIS A 187 -5.73 -8.91 24.88
CA HIS A 187 -5.76 -10.27 24.34
C HIS A 187 -4.64 -10.57 23.32
N ILE A 188 -4.09 -9.54 22.64
CA ILE A 188 -2.93 -9.70 21.76
C ILE A 188 -1.65 -9.80 22.59
N LEU A 189 -1.50 -8.96 23.61
CA LEU A 189 -0.35 -9.02 24.53
C LEU A 189 -0.33 -10.32 25.33
N ASP A 190 -1.48 -10.84 25.73
CA ASP A 190 -1.60 -12.11 26.45
C ASP A 190 -1.11 -13.30 25.62
N ARG A 191 -1.35 -13.26 24.30
CA ARG A 191 -0.84 -14.27 23.35
C ARG A 191 0.66 -14.12 23.11
N LEU A 192 1.17 -12.90 23.02
CA LEU A 192 2.55 -12.62 22.63
C LEU A 192 3.55 -12.67 23.79
N SER A 193 3.16 -12.23 24.99
CA SER A 193 4.06 -12.11 26.15
C SER A 193 4.72 -13.42 26.59
N PRO A 194 4.07 -14.60 26.52
CA PRO A 194 4.69 -15.88 26.82
C PRO A 194 5.78 -16.29 25.83
N VAL A 195 5.65 -15.90 24.56
CA VAL A 195 6.57 -16.27 23.47
C VAL A 195 7.50 -15.11 23.06
N ARG A 196 7.59 -14.05 23.86
CA ARG A 196 8.29 -12.80 23.50
C ARG A 196 9.76 -12.94 23.08
N ASN A 197 10.41 -14.06 23.45
CA ASN A 197 11.80 -14.37 23.12
C ASN A 197 11.94 -15.40 21.98
N ASP A 198 10.84 -15.84 21.40
CA ASP A 198 10.77 -16.75 20.26
C ASP A 198 10.20 -15.99 19.04
N ASP A 199 11.09 -15.49 18.20
CA ASP A 199 10.71 -14.72 17.02
C ASP A 199 9.84 -15.51 16.02
N GLN A 200 9.97 -16.84 15.98
CA GLN A 200 9.18 -17.67 15.08
C GLN A 200 7.75 -17.80 15.60
N ALA A 201 7.59 -18.12 16.88
CA ALA A 201 6.27 -18.17 17.52
C ALA A 201 5.56 -16.80 17.50
N VAL A 202 6.29 -15.69 17.70
CA VAL A 202 5.73 -14.33 17.59
C VAL A 202 5.19 -14.06 16.19
N LYS A 203 5.91 -14.47 15.13
CA LYS A 203 5.45 -14.29 13.74
C LYS A 203 4.21 -15.12 13.44
N GLU A 204 4.14 -16.34 13.94
CA GLU A 204 2.99 -17.23 13.75
C GLU A 204 1.73 -16.63 14.39
N ILE A 205 1.83 -16.18 15.64
CA ILE A 205 0.75 -15.46 16.32
C ILE A 205 0.43 -14.15 15.59
N GLY A 206 1.44 -13.42 15.11
CA GLY A 206 1.28 -12.18 14.38
C GLY A 206 0.49 -12.34 13.07
N VAL A 207 0.71 -13.44 12.36
CA VAL A 207 -0.08 -13.81 11.18
C VAL A 207 -1.52 -14.11 11.56
N GLU A 208 -1.75 -14.88 12.64
CA GLU A 208 -3.10 -15.19 13.11
C GLU A 208 -3.87 -13.94 13.51
N VAL A 209 -3.25 -13.03 14.27
CA VAL A 209 -3.83 -11.73 14.64
C VAL A 209 -4.24 -10.94 13.39
N ALA A 210 -3.38 -10.86 12.38
CA ALA A 210 -3.71 -10.16 11.13
C ALA A 210 -4.86 -10.84 10.35
N VAL A 211 -4.90 -12.17 10.31
CA VAL A 211 -5.99 -12.94 9.68
C VAL A 211 -7.32 -12.69 10.41
N ASP A 212 -7.33 -12.77 11.73
CA ASP A 212 -8.52 -12.54 12.56
C ASP A 212 -9.05 -11.11 12.34
N MET A 213 -8.14 -10.12 12.35
CA MET A 213 -8.46 -8.73 12.05
C MET A 213 -9.07 -8.55 10.66
N CYS A 214 -8.42 -9.07 9.60
CA CYS A 214 -8.94 -8.95 8.24
C CYS A 214 -10.31 -9.59 8.09
N ARG A 215 -10.53 -10.81 8.60
CA ARG A 215 -11.83 -11.50 8.55
C ARG A 215 -12.91 -10.69 9.26
N ARG A 216 -12.59 -10.19 10.45
CA ARG A 216 -13.52 -9.43 11.27
C ARG A 216 -13.92 -8.13 10.58
N ILE A 217 -12.94 -7.36 10.08
CA ILE A 217 -13.17 -6.10 9.38
C ILE A 217 -14.01 -6.30 8.11
N LEU A 218 -13.61 -7.24 7.25
CA LEU A 218 -14.33 -7.49 5.98
C LEU A 218 -15.76 -7.98 6.23
N LYS A 219 -15.98 -8.80 7.25
CA LYS A 219 -17.31 -9.32 7.60
C LYS A 219 -18.18 -8.27 8.30
N GLU A 220 -17.68 -7.60 9.33
CA GLU A 220 -18.46 -6.72 10.21
C GLU A 220 -18.62 -5.30 9.66
N SER A 221 -17.81 -4.90 8.68
CA SER A 221 -17.99 -3.62 7.96
C SER A 221 -19.25 -3.58 7.09
N ASN A 222 -19.88 -4.74 6.82
CA ASN A 222 -21.11 -4.84 6.03
C ASN A 222 -21.00 -4.16 4.65
N GLY A 223 -19.86 -4.35 3.96
CA GLY A 223 -19.60 -3.80 2.63
C GLY A 223 -18.94 -2.41 2.63
N GLU A 224 -18.77 -1.77 3.78
CA GLU A 224 -18.09 -0.46 3.87
C GLU A 224 -16.56 -0.54 3.67
N VAL A 225 -15.99 -1.74 3.80
CA VAL A 225 -14.57 -2.01 3.55
C VAL A 225 -14.45 -3.12 2.50
N GLU A 226 -13.90 -2.77 1.34
CA GLU A 226 -13.76 -3.67 0.19
C GLU A 226 -12.37 -4.33 0.08
N GLY A 227 -11.39 -3.84 0.84
CA GLY A 227 -10.02 -4.35 0.81
C GLY A 227 -9.18 -3.81 1.96
N VAL A 228 -7.93 -4.29 2.06
CA VAL A 228 -6.98 -3.90 3.12
C VAL A 228 -5.62 -3.54 2.53
N HIS A 229 -4.88 -2.67 3.20
CA HIS A 229 -3.53 -2.25 2.84
C HIS A 229 -2.50 -2.85 3.81
N PHE A 230 -1.63 -3.73 3.33
CA PHE A 230 -0.62 -4.36 4.17
C PHE A 230 0.68 -3.55 4.27
N TYR A 231 1.09 -3.22 5.50
CA TYR A 231 2.43 -2.73 5.78
C TYR A 231 3.41 -3.90 5.85
N THR A 232 4.14 -4.12 4.76
CA THR A 232 5.01 -5.30 4.61
C THR A 232 6.35 -5.17 5.32
N LEU A 233 6.81 -3.94 5.57
CA LEU A 233 8.17 -3.64 6.03
C LEU A 233 9.27 -4.29 5.16
N ASN A 234 9.00 -4.44 3.85
CA ASN A 234 9.84 -5.15 2.89
C ASN A 234 10.03 -6.65 3.21
N LEU A 235 9.07 -7.25 3.95
CA LEU A 235 9.04 -8.66 4.30
C LEU A 235 7.81 -9.34 3.67
N GLU A 236 8.07 -10.34 2.83
CA GLU A 236 7.04 -11.04 2.07
C GLU A 236 6.28 -12.09 2.90
N ARG A 237 7.00 -12.87 3.72
CA ARG A 237 6.49 -14.15 4.27
C ARG A 237 5.20 -13.98 5.08
N SER A 238 5.15 -13.03 6.01
CA SER A 238 3.99 -12.90 6.90
C SER A 238 2.75 -12.43 6.13
N VAL A 239 2.89 -11.50 5.20
CA VAL A 239 1.77 -11.05 4.37
C VAL A 239 1.28 -12.17 3.46
N THR A 240 2.19 -12.93 2.85
CA THR A 240 1.85 -14.10 2.04
C THR A 240 1.08 -15.13 2.85
N ASN A 241 1.53 -15.43 4.07
CA ASN A 241 0.85 -16.36 4.96
C ASN A 241 -0.54 -15.85 5.38
N VAL A 242 -0.70 -14.54 5.63
CA VAL A 242 -2.02 -13.95 5.87
C VAL A 242 -2.92 -14.17 4.67
N LEU A 243 -2.46 -13.81 3.47
CA LEU A 243 -3.26 -13.95 2.24
C LEU A 243 -3.65 -15.41 1.93
N LEU A 244 -2.73 -16.36 2.11
CA LEU A 244 -3.01 -17.79 1.99
C LEU A 244 -4.07 -18.27 2.99
N LYS A 245 -3.94 -17.90 4.28
CA LYS A 245 -4.92 -18.25 5.31
C LYS A 245 -6.27 -17.56 5.12
N MET A 246 -6.30 -16.40 4.45
CA MET A 246 -7.53 -15.71 4.05
C MET A 246 -8.20 -16.36 2.83
N GLY A 247 -7.53 -17.27 2.13
CA GLY A 247 -8.00 -17.80 0.85
C GLY A 247 -7.99 -16.76 -0.27
N ALA A 248 -7.22 -15.67 -0.11
CA ALA A 248 -7.10 -14.59 -1.08
C ALA A 248 -6.04 -14.84 -2.15
N LEU A 249 -5.23 -15.89 -1.97
CA LEU A 249 -4.30 -16.40 -2.96
C LEU A 249 -4.67 -17.84 -3.30
N ASP A 250 -5.15 -18.05 -4.52
CA ASP A 250 -5.20 -19.37 -5.13
C ASP A 250 -3.78 -19.72 -5.57
N TRP A 251 -2.97 -20.25 -4.66
CA TRP A 251 -1.72 -20.86 -5.06
C TRP A 251 -2.05 -22.21 -5.69
N THR A 252 -2.09 -22.25 -7.02
CA THR A 252 -2.26 -23.46 -7.85
C THR A 252 -1.13 -24.50 -7.70
N GLY A 253 -0.24 -24.31 -6.72
CA GLY A 253 0.91 -25.16 -6.41
C GLY A 253 0.80 -25.98 -5.11
N SER A 254 -0.26 -25.83 -4.32
CA SER A 254 -0.51 -26.75 -3.20
C SER A 254 -1.99 -26.94 -2.96
N GLU A 255 -2.47 -28.16 -3.17
CA GLU A 255 -3.66 -28.62 -2.46
C GLU A 255 -3.39 -28.46 -0.94
N GLN A 256 -4.44 -28.09 -0.20
CA GLN A 256 -4.39 -27.86 1.24
C GLN A 256 -3.90 -29.14 1.96
N GLY A 257 -2.60 -29.25 2.21
CA GLY A 257 -2.00 -30.41 2.89
C GLY A 257 -0.48 -30.49 2.92
N ASP A 258 0.25 -29.82 2.01
CA ASP A 258 1.61 -30.26 1.66
C ASP A 258 2.78 -29.34 2.07
N ALA A 259 2.69 -28.65 3.21
CA ALA A 259 3.87 -27.96 3.75
C ALA A 259 5.00 -28.93 4.15
N GLU A 260 4.66 -30.19 4.48
CA GLU A 260 5.64 -31.24 4.84
C GLU A 260 6.20 -32.01 3.62
N ASN A 261 5.52 -31.97 2.46
CA ASN A 261 5.87 -32.78 1.28
C ASN A 261 6.86 -32.12 0.30
N LEU A 262 7.15 -30.82 0.48
CA LEU A 262 8.09 -30.07 -0.37
C LEU A 262 9.53 -30.63 -0.36
N VAL A 263 9.90 -31.42 0.65
CA VAL A 263 11.22 -32.08 0.73
C VAL A 263 11.23 -33.43 -0.01
N ALA A 264 10.06 -34.05 -0.22
CA ALA A 264 9.93 -35.36 -0.86
C ALA A 264 9.83 -35.27 -2.40
N GLU A 265 9.25 -34.18 -2.93
CA GLU A 265 8.95 -34.05 -4.37
C GLU A 265 10.16 -33.70 -5.24
N GLN A 266 11.26 -33.19 -4.65
CA GLN A 266 12.54 -33.00 -5.34
C GLN A 266 13.17 -34.30 -5.89
N ARG A 267 12.57 -35.46 -5.60
CA ARG A 267 13.06 -36.78 -6.04
C ARG A 267 12.41 -37.33 -7.31
N ARG A 268 11.40 -36.69 -7.90
CA ARG A 268 10.76 -37.18 -9.13
C ARG A 268 11.06 -36.28 -10.34
N ASN A 269 12.01 -36.72 -11.17
CA ASN A 269 12.32 -36.18 -12.49
C ASN A 269 11.14 -36.34 -13.47
N ARG A 270 10.11 -35.51 -13.38
CA ARG A 270 9.14 -35.35 -14.46
C ARG A 270 9.05 -33.88 -14.84
N SER A 271 9.38 -33.59 -16.10
CA SER A 271 9.13 -32.27 -16.67
C SER A 271 7.61 -32.06 -16.78
N PRO A 272 7.07 -30.95 -16.25
CA PRO A 272 5.64 -30.66 -16.35
C PRO A 272 5.24 -30.45 -17.82
N SER A 273 4.03 -30.86 -18.16
CA SER A 273 3.42 -30.65 -19.48
C SER A 273 3.05 -29.18 -19.69
N LEU A 274 2.93 -28.75 -20.95
CA LEU A 274 2.54 -27.38 -21.32
C LEU A 274 1.18 -26.97 -20.70
N SER A 275 0.20 -27.88 -20.71
CA SER A 275 -1.10 -27.65 -20.07
C SER A 275 -1.00 -27.48 -18.55
N GLU A 276 -0.09 -28.21 -17.88
CA GLU A 276 0.17 -28.03 -16.44
C GLU A 276 0.91 -26.72 -16.16
N ILE A 277 1.75 -26.24 -17.08
CA ILE A 277 2.45 -24.94 -16.96
C ILE A 277 1.46 -23.79 -17.16
N GLU A 278 0.60 -23.88 -18.15
CA GLU A 278 -0.43 -22.88 -18.47
C GLU A 278 -1.48 -22.80 -17.35
N SER A 279 -1.99 -23.94 -16.87
CA SER A 279 -2.96 -24.00 -15.78
C SER A 279 -2.40 -23.53 -14.44
N ARG A 280 -1.09 -23.69 -14.20
CA ARG A 280 -0.42 -23.21 -12.98
C ARG A 280 -0.15 -21.71 -12.98
N SER A 281 -0.01 -21.07 -14.14
CA SER A 281 0.50 -19.69 -14.17
C SER A 281 -0.57 -18.61 -13.97
N GLY A 282 -1.84 -18.90 -14.26
CA GLY A 282 -2.91 -17.88 -14.26
C GLY A 282 -2.64 -16.69 -15.19
N ARG A 283 -1.64 -16.78 -16.09
CA ARG A 283 -1.24 -15.67 -16.95
C ARG A 283 -2.13 -15.61 -18.18
N VAL A 284 -2.72 -14.44 -18.40
CA VAL A 284 -3.57 -14.15 -19.57
C VAL A 284 -2.75 -14.13 -20.87
N LEU A 285 -1.50 -13.65 -20.82
CA LEU A 285 -0.58 -13.58 -21.96
C LEU A 285 0.72 -14.35 -21.66
N PRO A 286 1.42 -14.87 -22.69
CA PRO A 286 2.67 -15.61 -22.49
C PRO A 286 3.84 -14.71 -22.03
N TRP A 287 3.64 -13.40 -21.99
CA TRP A 287 4.51 -12.41 -21.36
C TRP A 287 3.75 -11.61 -20.30
N ARG A 288 4.50 -10.95 -19.41
CA ARG A 288 3.93 -10.02 -18.44
C ARG A 288 3.52 -8.70 -19.11
N PRO A 289 2.24 -8.27 -19.00
CA PRO A 289 1.81 -6.94 -19.43
C PRO A 289 2.48 -5.84 -18.60
N SER A 290 2.63 -4.65 -19.19
CA SER A 290 3.03 -3.45 -18.46
C SER A 290 1.78 -2.78 -17.88
N ALA A 291 1.91 -2.08 -16.75
CA ALA A 291 0.84 -1.24 -16.18
C ALA A 291 0.88 0.20 -16.71
N MET A 292 1.74 0.49 -17.69
CA MET A 292 1.76 1.82 -18.33
C MET A 292 0.46 2.06 -19.11
N GLN A 293 -0.13 3.24 -18.91
CA GLN A 293 -1.31 3.69 -19.64
C GLN A 293 -1.11 3.63 -21.15
N GLY A 294 -2.16 3.31 -21.90
CA GLY A 294 -2.12 3.09 -23.35
C GLY A 294 -1.63 1.69 -23.71
N ARG A 295 -0.47 1.28 -23.20
CA ARG A 295 0.09 -0.06 -23.44
C ARG A 295 -0.71 -1.18 -22.77
N SER A 296 -1.09 -0.99 -21.51
CA SER A 296 -1.79 -2.02 -20.72
C SER A 296 -3.13 -2.44 -21.32
N GLN A 297 -3.74 -1.57 -22.13
CA GLN A 297 -5.08 -1.74 -22.69
C GLN A 297 -5.07 -2.24 -24.14
N THR A 298 -3.98 -2.03 -24.88
CA THR A 298 -3.94 -2.27 -26.34
C THR A 298 -2.90 -3.28 -26.79
N GLU A 299 -1.85 -3.54 -25.99
CA GLU A 299 -0.77 -4.41 -26.42
C GLU A 299 -1.10 -5.89 -26.22
N GLU A 300 -1.54 -6.55 -27.30
CA GLU A 300 -1.92 -7.96 -27.31
C GLU A 300 -0.90 -8.87 -28.02
N VAL A 301 0.00 -8.29 -28.82
CA VAL A 301 0.97 -9.04 -29.62
C VAL A 301 2.39 -8.49 -29.44
N ARG A 302 3.35 -9.39 -29.20
CA ARG A 302 4.79 -9.06 -29.16
C ARG A 302 5.60 -9.98 -30.05
N PRO A 303 6.66 -9.49 -30.73
CA PRO A 303 7.51 -10.38 -31.50
C PRO A 303 8.37 -11.28 -30.59
N ILE A 304 8.51 -12.54 -30.98
CA ILE A 304 9.08 -13.61 -30.14
C ILE A 304 10.55 -13.42 -29.75
N ASN A 305 11.34 -12.68 -30.55
CA ASN A 305 12.76 -12.43 -30.31
C ASN A 305 13.04 -11.65 -29.00
N TRP A 306 12.02 -11.08 -28.37
CA TRP A 306 12.13 -10.40 -27.08
C TRP A 306 11.64 -11.21 -25.87
N ALA A 307 11.22 -12.47 -26.04
CA ALA A 307 10.70 -13.31 -24.96
C ALA A 307 11.65 -13.39 -23.74
N ASN A 308 12.97 -13.47 -23.99
CA ASN A 308 13.99 -13.54 -22.94
C ASN A 308 14.54 -12.16 -22.51
N ARG A 309 14.07 -11.06 -23.12
CA ARG A 309 14.51 -9.69 -22.82
C ARG A 309 13.32 -8.72 -22.75
N PRO A 310 12.28 -9.02 -21.94
CA PRO A 310 11.05 -8.22 -21.90
C PRO A 310 11.29 -6.77 -21.49
N LYS A 311 12.22 -6.52 -20.56
CA LYS A 311 12.58 -5.15 -20.14
C LYS A 311 13.16 -4.32 -21.30
N SER A 312 14.03 -4.93 -22.11
CA SER A 312 14.63 -4.25 -23.27
C SER A 312 13.59 -3.91 -24.34
N TYR A 313 12.59 -4.77 -24.52
CA TYR A 313 11.51 -4.51 -25.46
C TYR A 313 10.65 -3.34 -25.00
N VAL A 314 10.20 -3.36 -23.73
CA VAL A 314 9.39 -2.28 -23.15
C VAL A 314 10.14 -0.94 -23.22
N GLN A 315 11.45 -0.93 -22.96
CA GLN A 315 12.25 0.30 -23.06
C GLN A 315 12.41 0.80 -24.51
N ARG A 316 12.61 -0.10 -25.49
CA ARG A 316 12.80 0.29 -26.90
C ARG A 316 11.51 0.74 -27.61
N THR A 317 10.38 0.47 -27.00
CA THR A 317 9.05 0.80 -27.52
C THR A 317 8.32 1.76 -26.57
N GLU A 318 9.04 2.42 -25.65
CA GLU A 318 8.44 3.27 -24.62
C GLU A 318 7.80 4.54 -25.20
N ASP A 319 8.39 5.06 -26.28
CA ASP A 319 7.95 6.29 -26.95
C ASP A 319 7.00 6.02 -28.13
N TRP A 320 6.41 4.81 -28.21
CA TRP A 320 5.42 4.51 -29.24
C TRP A 320 4.07 5.11 -28.88
N ASP A 321 3.42 5.77 -29.84
CA ASP A 321 2.08 6.34 -29.67
C ASP A 321 0.98 5.25 -29.65
N GLU A 322 1.17 4.17 -30.43
CA GLU A 322 0.25 3.04 -30.53
C GLU A 322 0.99 1.70 -30.37
N PHE A 323 0.31 0.72 -29.78
CA PHE A 323 0.84 -0.64 -29.59
C PHE A 323 0.08 -1.66 -30.44
N PRO A 324 0.77 -2.73 -30.92
CA PRO A 324 0.12 -3.74 -31.75
C PRO A 324 -1.03 -4.45 -31.01
N ASN A 325 -2.23 -4.37 -31.60
CA ASN A 325 -3.40 -5.15 -31.25
C ASN A 325 -3.66 -6.22 -32.34
N GLY A 326 -4.20 -7.38 -31.93
CA GLY A 326 -4.45 -8.53 -32.79
C GLY A 326 -5.77 -8.44 -33.56
#